data_AF-A0A0F9AU31-F1
#
_entry.id   AF-A0A0F9AU31-F1
#
_cell.length_a   1.000
_cell.length_b   1.000
_cell.length_c   1.000
_cell.angle_alpha   90.00
_cell.angle_beta   90.00
_cell.angle_gamma   90.00
#
_symmetry.space_group_name_H-M   'P 1'
#
loop_
_entity.id
_entity.type
_entity.pdbx_description
1 polymer ?
#
loop_
_entity_poly.entity_id
_entity_poly.type
_entity_poly.pdbx_seq_one_letter_code
_entity_poly.pdbx_strand_id
1 'polypeptide(L)'
;LHIFIDPTPDSAASYPERERLFNLPRSSWEDYNKDLISAGGGVFSRAAKSITLTPEMKKMLGTKKASMTPNELIKASLMMEFDLLWNGGIGTYIKSSKESDADVGDRANDALRINGSELGAKVLGEGGNLGATQLGRIEFAGKGGRVNTDFIDNVGGVACSDNEVNIKILLNGLVTAGDLTRKQRDELLYSMTDEVAQLVLKDCYRQTHTLSITQSKGSSTLKEKVRFIHALEKEGKLNRAIEFIPSDEELAERAAAGKDLTRPELSVLVSYAKMVLKESLVTDEITENPYYRQLLVKSFPLPLREKFNAAMDNHPLRKEIIATKLANNIVNDMGLNFMVRMHEETGANEAEVALCYSVASEVFQMRDTWSAIVALDNKIPAAVQTEMLYQLRRTVRRATRWFLRHRNKAQNIEQTIAFFAPTFADLSANLTSYMVEKESERLDNAAEKLIASAVPAELATRIVSLSSLFSVMDLAEVAANSGRSIDM
;
A
#
# COMPACT_ATOMS: atom_id res chain seq x y z
N LEU A 1 27.65 3.83 20.78
CA LEU A 1 26.19 3.66 20.87
C LEU A 1 25.67 4.68 21.86
N HIS A 2 24.80 5.56 21.41
CA HIS A 2 24.38 6.74 22.15
C HIS A 2 22.86 6.84 22.18
N ILE A 3 22.35 7.52 23.19
CA ILE A 3 20.96 7.94 23.30
C ILE A 3 20.98 9.45 23.04
N PHE A 4 20.43 9.86 21.90
CA PHE A 4 20.25 11.27 21.56
C PHE A 4 18.88 11.71 22.05
N ILE A 5 18.81 12.76 22.86
CA ILE A 5 17.57 13.31 23.40
C ILE A 5 17.53 14.80 23.15
N ASP A 6 16.44 15.25 22.55
CA ASP A 6 16.16 16.65 22.29
C ASP A 6 14.70 16.94 22.69
N PRO A 7 14.45 17.51 23.88
CA PRO A 7 13.08 17.67 24.40
C PRO A 7 12.18 18.58 23.56
N THR A 8 12.73 19.63 22.95
CA THR A 8 11.99 20.59 22.12
C THR A 8 12.83 21.00 20.90
N PRO A 9 13.03 20.10 19.91
CA PRO A 9 13.91 20.32 18.77
C PRO A 9 13.37 21.43 17.85
N ASP A 10 14.26 22.30 17.36
CA ASP A 10 13.97 23.13 16.19
C ASP A 10 14.19 22.28 14.93
N SER A 11 13.09 21.88 14.27
CA SER A 11 13.17 21.02 13.08
C SER A 11 13.86 21.70 11.89
N ALA A 12 13.72 23.02 11.73
CA ALA A 12 14.31 23.75 10.62
C ALA A 12 15.83 23.89 10.81
N ALA A 13 16.29 24.15 12.03
CA ALA A 13 17.71 24.25 12.34
C ALA A 13 18.42 22.89 12.44
N SER A 14 17.74 21.86 12.94
CA SER A 14 18.34 20.52 13.11
C SER A 14 18.43 19.70 11.82
N TYR A 15 17.60 19.97 10.81
CA TYR A 15 17.64 19.22 9.55
C TYR A 15 18.97 19.38 8.80
N PRO A 16 19.49 20.61 8.52
CA PRO A 16 20.78 20.79 7.86
C PRO A 16 21.94 20.14 8.63
N GLU A 17 21.88 20.14 9.97
CA GLU A 17 22.90 19.48 10.79
C GLU A 17 22.85 17.95 10.68
N ARG A 18 21.66 17.35 10.64
CA ARG A 18 21.49 15.91 10.41
C ARG A 18 21.94 15.51 9.01
N GLU A 19 21.68 16.35 8.00
CA GLU A 19 22.18 16.15 6.63
C GLU A 19 23.71 16.24 6.58
N ARG A 20 24.32 17.23 7.27
CA ARG A 20 25.77 17.32 7.41
C ARG A 20 26.34 16.03 8.02
N LEU A 21 25.76 15.55 9.12
CA LEU A 21 26.18 14.29 9.76
C LEU A 21 26.05 13.08 8.85
N PHE A 22 24.96 12.99 8.09
CA PHE A 22 24.72 11.90 7.15
C PHE A 22 25.80 11.86 6.04
N ASN A 23 26.23 13.03 5.56
CA ASN A 23 27.23 13.15 4.50
C ASN A 23 28.69 12.98 4.98
N LEU A 24 28.94 12.83 6.28
CA LEU A 24 30.28 12.55 6.79
C LEU A 24 30.66 11.08 6.55
N PRO A 25 31.91 10.77 6.12
CA PRO A 25 32.35 9.40 5.84
C PRO A 25 32.25 8.44 7.04
N ARG A 26 32.40 8.96 8.25
CA ARG A 26 32.24 8.25 9.53
C ARG A 26 31.69 9.25 10.53
N SER A 27 30.39 9.18 10.81
CA SER A 27 29.73 10.02 11.81
C SER A 27 29.15 9.20 12.95
N SER A 28 28.98 9.88 14.07
CA SER A 28 28.30 9.43 15.27
C SER A 28 27.47 10.59 15.83
N TRP A 29 26.63 10.29 16.82
CA TRP A 29 25.93 11.35 17.54
C TRP A 29 26.86 12.30 18.31
N GLU A 30 28.12 11.94 18.55
CA GLU A 30 29.10 12.84 19.18
C GLU A 30 29.54 13.97 18.25
N ASP A 31 29.40 13.77 16.94
CA ASP A 31 29.73 14.77 15.93
C ASP A 31 28.61 15.81 15.75
N TYR A 32 27.43 15.59 16.36
CA TYR A 32 26.30 16.52 16.29
C TYR A 32 26.62 17.82 17.01
N ASN A 33 26.33 18.95 16.37
CA ASN A 33 26.48 20.27 16.98
C ASN A 33 25.55 20.44 18.19
N LYS A 34 26.13 20.36 19.39
CA LYS A 34 25.39 20.41 20.66
C LYS A 34 24.67 21.74 20.90
N ASP A 35 25.11 22.82 20.27
CA ASP A 35 24.46 24.13 20.37
C ASP A 35 23.07 24.14 19.73
N LEU A 36 22.77 23.17 18.87
CA LEU A 36 21.47 22.97 18.24
C LEU A 36 20.54 22.04 19.03
N ILE A 37 21.01 21.43 20.12
CA ILE A 37 20.18 20.60 20.99
C ILE A 37 19.44 21.52 21.96
N SER A 38 18.12 21.34 22.10
CA SER A 38 17.34 22.18 23.00
C SER A 38 17.75 22.03 24.48
N ALA A 39 17.34 23.01 25.29
CA ALA A 39 17.63 23.05 26.71
C ALA A 39 17.24 21.73 27.40
N GLY A 40 18.17 21.22 28.21
CA GLY A 40 18.00 19.97 28.93
C GLY A 40 18.17 18.68 28.10
N GLY A 41 18.39 18.79 26.78
CA GLY A 41 18.74 17.66 25.92
C GLY A 41 20.22 17.29 25.96
N GLY A 42 20.59 16.27 25.21
CA GLY A 42 21.99 15.86 25.06
C GLY A 42 22.20 14.52 24.38
N VAL A 43 23.48 14.17 24.25
CA VAL A 43 23.94 12.88 23.72
C VAL A 43 24.55 12.09 24.87
N PHE A 44 23.93 10.96 25.21
CA PHE A 44 24.31 10.15 26.36
C PHE A 44 24.88 8.81 25.91
N SER A 45 25.93 8.32 26.59
CA SER A 45 26.49 7.00 26.30
C SER A 45 25.55 5.90 26.78
N ARG A 46 25.26 4.90 25.92
CA ARG A 46 24.50 3.71 26.33
C ARG A 46 25.25 2.82 27.33
N ALA A 47 26.56 3.02 27.47
CA ALA A 47 27.40 2.33 28.47
C ALA A 47 27.45 3.04 29.83
N ALA A 48 26.80 4.19 29.98
CA ALA A 48 26.76 4.90 31.24
C ALA A 48 26.06 4.06 32.33
N LYS A 49 26.56 4.11 33.57
CA LYS A 49 25.89 3.44 34.71
C LYS A 49 24.56 4.10 35.06
N SER A 50 24.46 5.42 34.84
CA SER A 50 23.30 6.24 35.16
C SER A 50 23.35 7.52 34.33
N ILE A 51 22.19 8.01 33.92
CA ILE A 51 21.97 9.28 33.22
C ILE A 51 21.13 10.16 34.12
N THR A 52 21.66 11.31 34.54
CA THR A 52 20.91 12.32 35.30
C THR A 52 19.87 12.97 34.40
N LEU A 53 18.62 13.02 34.85
CA LEU A 53 17.54 13.62 34.09
C LEU A 53 17.44 15.11 34.42
N THR A 54 17.46 15.94 33.38
CA THR A 54 17.18 17.38 33.48
C THR A 54 15.69 17.63 33.73
N PRO A 55 15.28 18.82 34.20
CA PRO A 55 13.86 19.17 34.34
C PRO A 55 13.06 18.95 33.05
N GLU A 56 13.65 19.26 31.90
CA GLU A 56 13.05 19.13 30.57
C GLU A 56 12.87 17.65 30.19
N MET A 57 13.89 16.81 30.40
CA MET A 57 13.79 15.35 30.20
C MET A 57 12.73 14.73 31.12
N LYS A 58 12.65 15.15 32.39
CA LYS A 58 11.64 14.66 33.34
C LYS A 58 10.23 15.00 32.88
N LYS A 59 10.04 16.22 32.37
CA LYS A 59 8.76 16.66 31.79
C LYS A 59 8.41 15.85 30.54
N MET A 60 9.35 15.68 29.62
CA MET A 60 9.18 14.89 28.39
C MET A 60 8.77 13.44 28.68
N LEU A 61 9.46 12.80 29.63
CA LEU A 61 9.20 11.40 30.01
C LEU A 61 8.03 11.23 30.98
N GLY A 62 7.46 12.32 31.51
CA GLY A 62 6.41 12.26 32.55
C GLY A 62 6.88 11.60 33.85
N THR A 63 8.15 11.79 34.26
CA THR A 63 8.75 11.11 35.42
C THR A 63 9.24 12.05 36.51
N LYS A 64 9.30 11.56 37.75
CA LYS A 64 9.90 12.26 38.91
C LYS A 64 11.29 11.75 39.26
N LYS A 65 11.79 10.68 38.61
CA LYS A 65 13.11 10.11 38.89
C LYS A 65 14.20 11.16 38.67
N ALA A 66 15.23 11.16 39.51
CA ALA A 66 16.39 12.05 39.36
C ALA A 66 17.36 11.55 38.28
N SER A 67 17.46 10.24 38.12
CA SER A 67 18.31 9.57 37.12
C SER A 67 17.71 8.23 36.71
N MET A 68 18.19 7.69 35.58
CA MET A 68 17.84 6.38 35.06
C MET A 68 19.08 5.67 34.50
N THR A 69 19.12 4.35 34.54
CA THR A 69 20.04 3.59 33.69
C THR A 69 19.68 3.78 32.21
N PRO A 70 20.60 3.56 31.26
CA PRO A 70 20.29 3.69 29.83
C PRO A 70 19.12 2.82 29.35
N ASN A 71 18.99 1.59 29.85
CA ASN A 71 17.88 0.70 29.49
C ASN A 71 16.55 1.18 30.07
N GLU A 72 16.52 1.66 31.32
CA GLU A 72 15.32 2.28 31.90
C GLU A 72 14.90 3.53 31.12
N LEU A 73 15.88 4.33 30.66
CA LEU A 73 15.61 5.52 29.86
C LEU A 73 15.01 5.16 28.50
N ILE A 74 15.56 4.18 27.78
CA ILE A 74 14.99 3.70 26.50
C ILE A 74 13.57 3.19 26.72
N LYS A 75 13.35 2.36 27.76
CA LYS A 75 12.02 1.82 28.09
C LYS A 75 11.03 2.95 28.41
N ALA A 76 11.42 3.93 29.22
CA ALA A 76 10.59 5.10 29.52
C ALA A 76 10.28 5.92 28.26
N SER A 77 11.24 6.10 27.37
CA SER A 77 11.03 6.81 26.09
C SER A 77 10.06 6.08 25.16
N LEU A 78 10.02 4.75 25.17
CA LEU A 78 9.02 3.99 24.41
C LEU A 78 7.61 4.10 25.03
N MET A 79 7.51 4.29 26.34
CA MET A 79 6.24 4.35 27.06
C MET A 79 5.66 5.77 27.21
N MET A 80 6.45 6.81 26.98
CA MET A 80 5.98 8.20 27.02
C MET A 80 4.98 8.47 25.89
N GLU A 81 4.14 9.51 26.03
CA GLU A 81 3.21 9.87 24.94
C GLU A 81 3.95 10.60 23.81
N PHE A 82 3.80 10.12 22.58
CA PHE A 82 4.32 10.78 21.38
C PHE A 82 3.57 10.32 20.13
N ASP A 83 3.72 11.03 19.01
CA ASP A 83 2.94 10.76 17.81
C ASP A 83 3.47 9.58 17.00
N LEU A 84 4.79 9.50 16.78
CA LEU A 84 5.42 8.53 15.88
C LEU A 84 6.65 7.87 16.51
N LEU A 85 6.67 6.53 16.52
CA LEU A 85 7.91 5.76 16.64
C LEU A 85 8.36 5.36 15.24
N TRP A 86 9.54 5.82 14.81
CA TRP A 86 10.19 5.31 13.61
C TRP A 86 11.34 4.37 13.98
N ASN A 87 11.14 3.06 13.84
CA ASN A 87 12.19 2.08 14.10
C ASN A 87 13.01 1.83 12.82
N GLY A 88 14.13 2.53 12.68
CA GLY A 88 15.10 2.32 11.58
C GLY A 88 16.31 1.46 11.96
N GLY A 89 16.27 0.78 13.12
CA GLY A 89 17.41 0.06 13.69
C GLY A 89 17.27 -1.46 13.64
N ILE A 90 18.17 -2.13 14.36
CA ILE A 90 18.12 -3.58 14.60
C ILE A 90 17.61 -3.82 16.02
N GLY A 91 16.84 -4.90 16.18
CA GLY A 91 16.38 -5.42 17.47
C GLY A 91 14.88 -5.29 17.66
N THR A 92 14.34 -6.18 18.49
CA THR A 92 12.90 -6.28 18.77
C THR A 92 12.58 -5.63 20.11
N TYR A 93 12.01 -4.43 20.03
CA TYR A 93 11.72 -3.56 21.18
C TYR A 93 10.31 -3.77 21.74
N ILE A 94 9.41 -4.36 20.95
CA ILE A 94 8.00 -4.50 21.28
C ILE A 94 7.58 -5.95 21.08
N LYS A 95 6.92 -6.55 22.07
CA LYS A 95 6.27 -7.87 21.97
C LYS A 95 4.83 -7.83 22.46
N SER A 96 4.08 -8.93 22.39
CA SER A 96 2.81 -9.04 23.13
C SER A 96 3.06 -9.43 24.59
N SER A 97 2.14 -9.05 25.45
CA SER A 97 1.98 -9.60 26.80
C SER A 97 1.81 -11.13 26.83
N LYS A 98 1.40 -11.75 25.70
CA LYS A 98 1.28 -13.21 25.54
C LYS A 98 2.61 -13.91 25.22
N GLU A 99 3.66 -13.16 24.90
CA GLU A 99 4.99 -13.69 24.59
C GLU A 99 5.93 -13.48 25.77
N SER A 100 6.79 -14.46 26.06
CA SER A 100 7.93 -14.26 26.95
C SER A 100 9.08 -13.61 26.17
N ASP A 101 10.05 -13.01 26.87
CA ASP A 101 11.25 -12.47 26.21
C ASP A 101 12.08 -13.57 25.51
N ALA A 102 12.03 -14.81 26.04
CA ALA A 102 12.71 -15.95 25.45
C ALA A 102 12.13 -16.35 24.09
N ASP A 103 10.82 -16.17 23.88
CA ASP A 103 10.14 -16.51 22.62
C ASP A 103 10.57 -15.58 21.46
N VAL A 104 10.98 -14.35 21.78
CA VAL A 104 11.34 -13.32 20.78
C VAL A 104 12.70 -13.61 20.11
N GLY A 105 13.60 -14.27 20.82
CA GLY A 105 14.93 -14.63 20.29
C GLY A 105 15.97 -13.49 20.24
N ASP A 106 15.64 -12.29 20.71
CA ASP A 106 16.56 -11.13 20.75
C ASP A 106 17.00 -10.78 22.18
N ARG A 107 17.94 -11.55 22.73
CA ARG A 107 18.40 -11.37 24.12
C ARG A 107 19.04 -10.01 24.40
N ALA A 108 19.56 -9.32 23.39
CA ALA A 108 20.20 -8.02 23.56
C ALA A 108 19.21 -6.93 23.98
N ASN A 109 17.92 -7.14 23.68
CA ASN A 109 16.85 -6.17 23.93
C ASN A 109 15.90 -6.56 25.06
N ASP A 110 16.05 -7.74 25.68
CA ASP A 110 15.16 -8.22 26.76
C ASP A 110 14.95 -7.18 27.86
N ALA A 111 16.03 -6.57 28.35
CA ALA A 111 15.99 -5.62 29.46
C ALA A 111 15.29 -4.28 29.14
N LEU A 112 15.08 -3.97 27.85
CA LEU A 112 14.45 -2.72 27.40
C LEU A 112 13.12 -2.95 26.67
N ARG A 113 12.74 -4.22 26.42
CA ARG A 113 11.53 -4.58 25.70
C ARG A 113 10.29 -4.19 26.48
N ILE A 114 9.26 -3.78 25.73
CA ILE A 114 7.93 -3.47 26.25
C ILE A 114 6.86 -4.30 25.54
N ASN A 115 5.68 -4.35 26.14
CA ASN A 115 4.52 -4.92 25.48
C ASN A 115 3.87 -3.89 24.54
N GLY A 116 3.22 -4.33 23.46
CA GLY A 116 2.55 -3.45 22.50
C GLY A 116 1.48 -2.57 23.17
N SER A 117 0.83 -3.08 24.21
CA SER A 117 -0.10 -2.35 25.07
C SER A 117 0.55 -1.19 25.85
N GLU A 118 1.87 -1.21 26.07
CA GLU A 118 2.62 -0.20 26.83
C GLU A 118 3.21 0.92 25.94
N LEU A 119 3.29 0.71 24.62
CA LEU A 119 3.89 1.68 23.68
C LEU A 119 3.10 2.99 23.65
N GLY A 120 3.69 4.13 24.01
CA GLY A 120 2.98 5.41 24.08
C GLY A 120 2.82 6.15 22.74
N ALA A 121 3.32 5.57 21.65
CA ALA A 121 3.18 6.11 20.29
C ALA A 121 1.71 6.07 19.80
N LYS A 122 1.30 7.02 18.95
CA LYS A 122 0.06 6.89 18.15
C LYS A 122 0.28 6.08 16.87
N VAL A 123 1.47 6.16 16.29
CA VAL A 123 1.88 5.48 15.06
C VAL A 123 3.22 4.79 15.27
N LEU A 124 3.34 3.55 14.81
CA LEU A 124 4.61 2.83 14.68
C LEU A 124 4.89 2.60 13.20
N GLY A 125 6.00 3.13 12.73
CA GLY A 125 6.59 2.83 11.42
C GLY A 125 7.88 2.05 11.58
N GLU A 126 8.04 0.98 10.81
CA GLU A 126 9.22 0.11 10.85
C GLU A 126 10.05 0.25 9.57
N GLY A 127 11.13 1.01 9.62
CA GLY A 127 12.12 1.09 8.55
C GLY A 127 13.16 -0.05 8.59
N GLY A 128 13.38 -0.64 9.77
CA GLY A 128 14.16 -1.87 9.96
C GLY A 128 13.28 -3.12 9.98
N ASN A 129 13.90 -4.30 10.12
CA ASN A 129 13.18 -5.57 10.27
C ASN A 129 12.96 -5.90 11.74
N LEU A 130 11.80 -6.47 12.05
CA LEU A 130 11.44 -7.05 13.36
C LEU A 130 11.63 -6.09 14.54
N GLY A 131 11.24 -4.82 14.34
CA GLY A 131 11.20 -3.83 15.42
C GLY A 131 10.18 -4.19 16.51
N ALA A 132 9.10 -4.85 16.09
CA ALA A 132 8.10 -5.48 16.94
C ALA A 132 7.85 -6.94 16.49
N THR A 133 7.48 -7.82 17.42
CA THR A 133 6.89 -9.12 17.04
C THR A 133 5.53 -8.92 16.38
N GLN A 134 5.07 -9.90 15.60
CA GLN A 134 3.75 -9.83 14.97
C GLN A 134 2.63 -9.69 16.01
N LEU A 135 2.67 -10.46 17.10
CA LEU A 135 1.70 -10.35 18.19
C LEU A 135 1.82 -9.00 18.93
N GLY A 136 3.02 -8.44 19.06
CA GLY A 136 3.23 -7.09 19.60
C GLY A 136 2.57 -6.00 18.76
N ARG A 137 2.65 -6.10 17.43
CA ARG A 137 1.94 -5.19 16.51
C ARG A 137 0.42 -5.34 16.65
N ILE A 138 -0.08 -6.57 16.73
CA ILE A 138 -1.51 -6.85 16.91
C ILE A 138 -2.02 -6.27 18.25
N GLU A 139 -1.25 -6.42 19.33
CA GLU A 139 -1.58 -5.86 20.64
C GLU A 139 -1.59 -4.32 20.62
N PHE A 140 -0.58 -3.69 20.00
CA PHE A 140 -0.53 -2.24 19.83
C PHE A 140 -1.72 -1.73 18.99
N ALA A 141 -2.04 -2.41 17.88
CA ALA A 141 -3.19 -2.09 17.05
C ALA A 141 -4.52 -2.26 17.81
N GLY A 142 -4.62 -3.31 18.65
CA GLY A 142 -5.80 -3.63 19.44
C GLY A 142 -6.18 -2.54 20.45
N LYS A 143 -5.22 -1.75 20.93
CA LYS A 143 -5.48 -0.58 21.78
C LYS A 143 -5.68 0.74 21.03
N GLY A 144 -5.71 0.71 19.70
CA GLY A 144 -5.92 1.89 18.84
C GLY A 144 -4.65 2.48 18.22
N GLY A 145 -3.49 1.84 18.40
CA GLY A 145 -2.27 2.22 17.71
C GLY A 145 -2.36 1.99 16.20
N ARG A 146 -1.64 2.80 15.40
CA ARG A 146 -1.57 2.63 13.94
C ARG A 146 -0.23 2.00 13.56
N VAL A 147 -0.27 0.85 12.91
CA VAL A 147 0.93 0.06 12.58
C VAL A 147 0.63 -0.87 11.40
N ASN A 148 1.58 -1.04 10.50
CA ASN A 148 1.61 -2.14 9.53
C ASN A 148 2.64 -3.18 9.99
N THR A 149 2.85 -4.24 9.22
CA THR A 149 4.07 -5.04 9.39
C THR A 149 5.27 -4.35 8.76
N ASP A 150 6.47 -4.65 9.27
CA ASP A 150 7.75 -4.18 8.75
C ASP A 150 7.90 -4.36 7.23
N PHE A 151 7.55 -5.55 6.70
CA PHE A 151 7.62 -5.84 5.27
C PHE A 151 6.64 -5.03 4.40
N ILE A 152 5.76 -4.22 4.99
CA ILE A 152 4.99 -3.20 4.28
C ILE A 152 5.73 -1.85 4.34
N ASP A 153 6.21 -1.47 5.52
CA ASP A 153 6.80 -0.15 5.78
C ASP A 153 8.22 -0.01 5.19
N ASN A 154 9.02 -1.09 5.17
CA ASN A 154 10.40 -1.10 4.68
C ASN A 154 10.57 -1.73 3.27
N VAL A 155 9.47 -2.04 2.59
CA VAL A 155 9.45 -2.77 1.31
C VAL A 155 10.24 -2.08 0.19
N GLY A 156 10.45 -0.75 0.31
CA GLY A 156 11.14 0.05 -0.69
C GLY A 156 12.55 -0.48 -1.04
N GLY A 157 13.30 -0.98 -0.06
CA GLY A 157 14.64 -1.53 -0.32
C GLY A 157 14.62 -2.77 -1.23
N VAL A 158 13.70 -3.71 -0.95
CA VAL A 158 13.51 -4.92 -1.77
C VAL A 158 12.99 -4.55 -3.16
N ALA A 159 12.04 -3.62 -3.24
CA ALA A 159 11.48 -3.17 -4.50
C ALA A 159 12.50 -2.44 -5.39
N CYS A 160 13.40 -1.62 -4.81
CA CYS A 160 14.51 -1.03 -5.54
C CYS A 160 15.42 -2.10 -6.15
N SER A 161 15.77 -3.13 -5.36
CA SER A 161 16.62 -4.23 -5.81
C SER A 161 15.98 -5.02 -6.96
N ASP A 162 14.68 -5.34 -6.87
CA ASP A 162 13.95 -6.04 -7.93
C ASP A 162 13.94 -5.24 -9.25
N ASN A 163 13.66 -3.93 -9.20
CA ASN A 163 13.72 -3.08 -10.39
C ASN A 163 15.14 -3.01 -10.97
N GLU A 164 16.15 -2.85 -10.11
CA GLU A 164 17.54 -2.79 -10.53
C GLU A 164 18.01 -4.09 -11.20
N VAL A 165 17.63 -5.26 -10.65
CA VAL A 165 17.94 -6.56 -11.24
C VAL A 165 17.29 -6.72 -12.62
N ASN A 166 16.01 -6.37 -12.75
CA ASN A 166 15.31 -6.43 -14.04
C ASN A 166 15.97 -5.50 -15.07
N ILE A 167 16.35 -4.28 -14.69
CA ILE A 167 17.09 -3.36 -15.56
C ILE A 167 18.44 -3.96 -15.98
N LYS A 168 19.19 -4.53 -15.03
CA LYS A 168 20.49 -5.15 -15.32
C LYS A 168 20.36 -6.33 -16.28
N ILE A 169 19.34 -7.17 -16.12
CA ILE A 169 19.08 -8.30 -17.03
C ILE A 169 18.85 -7.77 -18.46
N LEU A 170 17.96 -6.78 -18.63
CA LEU A 170 17.72 -6.15 -19.93
C LEU A 170 19.00 -5.60 -20.55
N LEU A 171 19.74 -4.77 -19.80
CA LEU A 171 20.93 -4.11 -20.31
C LEU A 171 22.09 -5.08 -20.59
N ASN A 172 22.23 -6.13 -19.80
CA ASN A 172 23.25 -7.16 -20.04
C ASN A 172 22.97 -7.90 -21.36
N GLY A 173 21.69 -8.17 -21.68
CA GLY A 173 21.31 -8.73 -22.97
C GLY A 173 21.79 -7.86 -24.16
N LEU A 174 21.60 -6.54 -24.06
CA LEU A 174 22.06 -5.57 -25.06
C LEU A 174 23.59 -5.50 -25.17
N VAL A 175 24.29 -5.60 -24.04
CA VAL A 175 25.77 -5.66 -24.04
C VAL A 175 26.25 -6.93 -24.73
N THR A 176 25.61 -8.08 -24.48
CA THR A 176 25.93 -9.35 -25.14
C THR A 176 25.64 -9.31 -26.64
N ALA A 177 24.58 -8.61 -27.06
CA ALA A 177 24.25 -8.42 -28.48
C ALA A 177 25.20 -7.44 -29.21
N GLY A 178 26.00 -6.67 -28.46
CA GLY A 178 26.93 -5.67 -29.00
C GLY A 178 26.33 -4.27 -29.18
N ASP A 179 25.06 -4.07 -28.78
CA ASP A 179 24.34 -2.78 -28.91
C ASP A 179 24.75 -1.75 -27.86
N LEU A 180 25.36 -2.20 -26.75
CA LEU A 180 25.86 -1.35 -25.67
C LEU A 180 27.24 -1.79 -25.19
N THR A 181 28.10 -0.83 -24.85
CA THR A 181 29.32 -1.12 -24.08
C THR A 181 29.02 -1.17 -22.59
N ARG A 182 29.89 -1.83 -21.80
CA ARG A 182 29.77 -1.84 -20.33
C ARG A 182 29.77 -0.45 -19.71
N LYS A 183 30.59 0.46 -20.24
CA LYS A 183 30.66 1.85 -19.75
C LYS A 183 29.33 2.58 -19.96
N GLN A 184 28.75 2.49 -21.16
CA GLN A 184 27.44 3.08 -21.45
C GLN A 184 26.34 2.47 -20.58
N ARG A 185 26.41 1.15 -20.31
CA ARG A 185 25.48 0.46 -19.41
C ARG A 185 25.52 1.04 -18.00
N ASP A 186 26.72 1.21 -17.44
CA ASP A 186 26.90 1.71 -16.07
C ASP A 186 26.43 3.17 -15.94
N GLU A 187 26.77 4.02 -16.92
CA GLU A 187 26.30 5.41 -16.98
C GLU A 187 24.77 5.50 -17.07
N LEU A 188 24.16 4.68 -17.93
CA LEU A 188 22.72 4.62 -18.08
C LEU A 188 22.03 4.15 -16.80
N LEU A 189 22.53 3.08 -16.17
CA LEU A 189 21.99 2.58 -14.90
C LEU A 189 21.98 3.67 -13.82
N TYR A 190 23.10 4.40 -13.67
CA TYR A 190 23.21 5.49 -12.71
C TYR A 190 22.22 6.63 -12.98
N SER A 191 22.07 7.03 -14.25
CA SER A 191 21.17 8.13 -14.64
C SER A 191 19.68 7.88 -14.37
N MET A 192 19.27 6.63 -14.11
CA MET A 192 17.87 6.27 -13.86
C MET A 192 17.52 6.18 -12.36
N THR A 193 18.46 6.46 -11.47
CA THR A 193 18.30 6.28 -10.02
C THR A 193 17.03 6.95 -9.48
N ASP A 194 16.82 8.23 -9.82
CA ASP A 194 15.66 8.98 -9.34
C ASP A 194 14.33 8.43 -9.88
N GLU A 195 14.30 7.99 -11.14
CA GLU A 195 13.08 7.45 -11.72
C GLU A 195 12.73 6.08 -11.11
N VAL A 196 13.73 5.22 -10.84
CA VAL A 196 13.51 3.97 -10.11
C VAL A 196 12.95 4.25 -8.72
N ALA A 197 13.48 5.24 -8.00
CA ALA A 197 12.95 5.64 -6.71
C ALA A 197 11.48 6.08 -6.80
N GLN A 198 11.11 6.87 -7.80
CA GLN A 198 9.71 7.29 -8.01
C GLN A 198 8.77 6.11 -8.33
N LEU A 199 9.21 5.15 -9.15
CA LEU A 199 8.44 3.95 -9.46
C LEU A 199 8.18 3.12 -8.18
N VAL A 200 9.22 2.93 -7.36
CA VAL A 200 9.14 2.19 -6.11
C VAL A 200 8.24 2.89 -5.10
N LEU A 201 8.41 4.21 -4.89
CA LEU A 201 7.58 4.98 -3.97
C LEU A 201 6.11 4.93 -4.35
N LYS A 202 5.79 5.03 -5.66
CA LYS A 202 4.42 4.89 -6.16
C LYS A 202 3.81 3.52 -5.84
N ASP A 203 4.57 2.44 -6.03
CA ASP A 203 4.09 1.08 -5.73
C ASP A 203 3.88 0.88 -4.22
N CYS A 204 4.80 1.37 -3.37
CA CYS A 204 4.67 1.35 -1.91
C CYS A 204 3.42 2.13 -1.45
N TYR A 205 3.20 3.30 -2.05
CA TYR A 205 2.07 4.16 -1.73
C TYR A 205 0.72 3.46 -2.00
N ARG A 206 0.57 2.83 -3.17
CA ARG A 206 -0.65 2.08 -3.52
C ARG A 206 -0.88 0.86 -2.62
N GLN A 207 0.18 0.21 -2.16
CA GLN A 207 0.09 -0.93 -1.24
C GLN A 207 -0.46 -0.52 0.14
N THR A 208 -0.06 0.64 0.67
CA THR A 208 -0.61 1.11 1.95
C THR A 208 -2.05 1.60 1.81
N HIS A 209 -2.44 2.13 0.65
CA HIS A 209 -3.82 2.52 0.35
C HIS A 209 -4.78 1.33 0.36
N THR A 210 -4.41 0.21 -0.25
CA THR A 210 -5.30 -0.97 -0.27
C THR A 210 -5.61 -1.47 1.14
N LEU A 211 -4.65 -1.38 2.07
CA LEU A 211 -4.86 -1.70 3.48
C LEU A 211 -5.86 -0.74 4.14
N SER A 212 -5.69 0.58 3.93
CA SER A 212 -6.61 1.60 4.47
C SER A 212 -8.03 1.42 3.96
N ILE A 213 -8.22 1.20 2.66
CA ILE A 213 -9.54 0.99 2.06
C ILE A 213 -10.17 -0.29 2.63
N THR A 214 -9.41 -1.37 2.74
CA THR A 214 -9.89 -2.67 3.24
C THR A 214 -10.29 -2.59 4.72
N GLN A 215 -9.53 -1.84 5.52
CA GLN A 215 -9.82 -1.62 6.94
C GLN A 215 -11.06 -0.72 7.16
N SER A 216 -11.31 0.24 6.27
CA SER A 216 -12.35 1.27 6.45
C SER A 216 -13.77 0.74 6.65
N LYS A 217 -14.09 -0.46 6.15
CA LYS A 217 -15.43 -1.07 6.27
C LYS A 217 -15.58 -1.97 7.49
N GLY A 218 -14.49 -2.19 8.24
CA GLY A 218 -14.48 -2.97 9.47
C GLY A 218 -15.16 -4.33 9.35
N SER A 219 -15.86 -4.71 10.42
CA SER A 219 -16.46 -6.04 10.61
C SER A 219 -17.51 -6.42 9.56
N SER A 220 -18.10 -5.46 8.85
CA SER A 220 -19.06 -5.73 7.76
C SER A 220 -18.48 -6.59 6.63
N THR A 221 -17.15 -6.60 6.48
CA THR A 221 -16.42 -7.36 5.45
C THR A 221 -15.67 -8.57 6.00
N LEU A 222 -15.74 -8.83 7.31
CA LEU A 222 -14.96 -9.89 7.97
C LEU A 222 -15.27 -11.28 7.40
N LYS A 223 -16.55 -11.58 7.12
CA LYS A 223 -16.94 -12.86 6.50
C LYS A 223 -16.25 -13.11 5.15
N GLU A 224 -16.06 -12.06 4.36
CA GLU A 224 -15.40 -12.17 3.06
C GLU A 224 -13.89 -12.38 3.20
N LYS A 225 -13.28 -11.88 4.29
CA LYS A 225 -11.86 -12.12 4.64
C LYS A 225 -11.65 -13.53 5.18
N VAL A 226 -12.59 -14.05 6.00
CA VAL A 226 -12.58 -15.43 6.50
C VAL A 226 -12.60 -16.42 5.33
N ARG A 227 -13.46 -16.21 4.33
CA ARG A 227 -13.47 -17.06 3.12
C ARG A 227 -12.14 -17.07 2.38
N PHE A 228 -11.49 -15.91 2.27
CA PHE A 228 -10.17 -15.82 1.66
C PHE A 228 -9.11 -16.58 2.46
N ILE A 229 -9.11 -16.48 3.79
CA ILE A 229 -8.25 -17.28 4.67
C ILE A 229 -8.47 -18.77 4.43
N HIS A 230 -9.72 -19.23 4.44
CA HIS A 230 -10.06 -20.64 4.21
C HIS A 230 -9.63 -21.13 2.81
N ALA A 231 -9.76 -20.29 1.79
CA ALA A 231 -9.30 -20.62 0.43
C ALA A 231 -7.78 -20.86 0.42
N LEU A 232 -6.99 -19.95 1.02
CA LEU A 232 -5.54 -20.10 1.12
C LEU A 232 -5.12 -21.33 1.93
N GLU A 233 -5.81 -21.63 3.03
CA GLU A 233 -5.54 -22.83 3.84
C GLU A 233 -5.84 -24.12 3.07
N LYS A 234 -6.98 -24.16 2.36
CA LYS A 234 -7.39 -25.32 1.54
C LYS A 234 -6.38 -25.62 0.44
N GLU A 235 -5.77 -24.59 -0.13
CA GLU A 235 -4.73 -24.70 -1.15
C GLU A 235 -3.33 -24.97 -0.56
N GLY A 236 -3.20 -25.06 0.76
CA GLY A 236 -1.92 -25.23 1.45
C GLY A 236 -0.99 -24.04 1.33
N LYS A 237 -1.50 -22.87 0.93
CA LYS A 237 -0.74 -21.63 0.75
C LYS A 237 -0.58 -20.84 2.04
N LEU A 238 -1.49 -20.99 3.01
CA LEU A 238 -1.43 -20.28 4.30
C LEU A 238 -1.39 -21.26 5.47
N ASN A 239 -0.50 -21.02 6.43
CA ASN A 239 -0.54 -21.62 7.76
C ASN A 239 -0.81 -20.51 8.80
N ARG A 240 -2.04 -20.46 9.32
CA ARG A 240 -2.47 -19.42 10.26
C ARG A 240 -1.64 -19.36 11.54
N ALA A 241 -1.19 -20.51 12.05
CA ALA A 241 -0.45 -20.57 13.30
C ALA A 241 0.94 -19.93 13.17
N ILE A 242 1.59 -20.08 12.00
CA ILE A 242 2.89 -19.44 11.70
C ILE A 242 2.71 -17.94 11.52
N GLU A 243 1.63 -17.53 10.86
CA GLU A 243 1.38 -16.13 10.50
C GLU A 243 0.63 -15.34 11.58
N PHE A 244 0.31 -15.98 12.71
CA PHE A 244 -0.46 -15.41 13.81
C PHE A 244 -1.83 -14.85 13.36
N ILE A 245 -2.47 -15.53 12.40
CA ILE A 245 -3.82 -15.22 11.94
C ILE A 245 -4.83 -15.92 12.87
N PRO A 246 -5.90 -15.23 13.33
CA PRO A 246 -6.80 -15.79 14.33
C PRO A 246 -7.55 -17.06 13.89
N SER A 247 -7.91 -17.89 14.87
CA SER A 247 -8.74 -19.07 14.65
C SER A 247 -10.19 -18.70 14.26
N ASP A 248 -10.97 -19.65 13.75
CA ASP A 248 -12.39 -19.40 13.42
C ASP A 248 -13.21 -18.98 14.65
N GLU A 249 -12.87 -19.53 15.82
CA GLU A 249 -13.48 -19.18 17.11
C GLU A 249 -13.16 -17.72 17.47
N GLU A 250 -11.89 -17.31 17.40
CA GLU A 250 -11.48 -15.93 17.67
C GLU A 250 -12.09 -14.94 16.67
N LEU A 251 -12.19 -15.31 15.39
CA LEU A 251 -12.81 -14.48 14.36
C LEU A 251 -14.32 -14.32 14.60
N ALA A 252 -15.00 -15.39 15.05
CA ALA A 252 -16.41 -15.33 15.41
C ALA A 252 -16.65 -14.43 16.64
N GLU A 253 -15.81 -14.54 17.67
CA GLU A 253 -15.86 -13.65 18.84
C GLU A 253 -15.64 -12.18 18.46
N ARG A 254 -14.63 -11.89 17.62
CA ARG A 254 -14.39 -10.54 17.11
C ARG A 254 -15.59 -10.02 16.31
N ALA A 255 -16.17 -10.85 15.44
CA ALA A 255 -17.35 -10.49 14.67
C ALA A 255 -18.54 -10.12 15.57
N ALA A 256 -18.79 -10.91 16.62
CA ALA A 256 -19.84 -10.65 17.60
C ALA A 256 -19.59 -9.35 18.39
N ALA A 257 -18.32 -9.01 18.64
CA ALA A 257 -17.91 -7.75 19.25
C ALA A 257 -17.83 -6.56 18.25
N GLY A 258 -18.24 -6.75 16.99
CA GLY A 258 -18.16 -5.72 15.95
C GLY A 258 -16.73 -5.37 15.51
N LYS A 259 -15.73 -6.17 15.91
CA LYS A 259 -14.31 -6.00 15.57
C LYS A 259 -13.94 -6.75 14.30
N ASP A 260 -12.90 -6.28 13.64
CA ASP A 260 -12.34 -6.85 12.40
C ASP A 260 -10.91 -7.37 12.67
N LEU A 261 -10.25 -7.87 11.62
CA LEU A 261 -8.81 -8.04 11.62
C LEU A 261 -8.11 -6.69 11.83
N THR A 262 -7.04 -6.72 12.62
CA THR A 262 -6.12 -5.60 12.81
C THR A 262 -5.32 -5.35 11.54
N ARG A 263 -4.75 -4.16 11.44
CA ARG A 263 -3.97 -3.77 10.25
C ARG A 263 -2.73 -4.66 10.01
N PRO A 264 -1.96 -5.10 11.02
CA PRO A 264 -0.89 -6.09 10.84
C PRO A 264 -1.36 -7.44 10.30
N GLU A 265 -2.55 -7.92 10.72
CA GLU A 265 -3.14 -9.15 10.18
C GLU A 265 -3.56 -8.94 8.71
N LEU A 266 -4.13 -7.78 8.36
CA LEU A 266 -4.44 -7.43 6.97
C LEU A 266 -3.18 -7.30 6.09
N SER A 267 -2.08 -6.77 6.63
CA SER A 267 -0.79 -6.67 5.94
C SER A 267 -0.29 -8.04 5.48
N VAL A 268 -0.37 -9.05 6.36
CA VAL A 268 -0.05 -10.44 6.01
C VAL A 268 -0.95 -10.92 4.86
N LEU A 269 -2.27 -10.81 5.01
CA LEU A 269 -3.20 -11.33 4.00
C LEU A 269 -3.08 -10.64 2.64
N VAL A 270 -2.78 -9.34 2.60
CA VAL A 270 -2.50 -8.62 1.34
C VAL A 270 -1.21 -9.14 0.68
N SER A 271 -0.16 -9.43 1.45
CA SER A 271 1.07 -10.02 0.91
C SER A 271 0.82 -11.42 0.34
N TYR A 272 0.05 -12.26 1.03
CA TYR A 272 -0.35 -13.58 0.54
C TYR A 272 -1.19 -13.48 -0.75
N ALA A 273 -2.15 -12.54 -0.80
CA ALA A 273 -2.94 -12.30 -2.00
C ALA A 273 -2.06 -11.97 -3.22
N LYS A 274 -1.05 -11.10 -3.05
CA LYS A 274 -0.10 -10.78 -4.13
C LYS A 274 0.77 -11.98 -4.51
N MET A 275 1.28 -12.71 -3.52
CA MET A 275 2.19 -13.82 -3.72
C MET A 275 1.55 -14.98 -4.47
N VAL A 276 0.34 -15.39 -4.08
CA VAL A 276 -0.38 -16.46 -4.77
C VAL A 276 -0.82 -16.02 -6.16
N LEU A 277 -1.32 -14.78 -6.28
CA LEU A 277 -1.83 -14.29 -7.55
C LEU A 277 -0.72 -14.16 -8.60
N LYS A 278 0.46 -13.63 -8.24
CA LYS A 278 1.57 -13.51 -9.22
C LYS A 278 2.00 -14.87 -9.77
N GLU A 279 1.98 -15.95 -8.96
CA GLU A 279 2.28 -17.32 -9.42
C GLU A 279 1.20 -17.81 -10.39
N SER A 280 -0.07 -17.64 -10.02
CA SER A 280 -1.20 -18.10 -10.84
C SER A 280 -1.35 -17.39 -12.18
N LEU A 281 -0.84 -16.16 -12.30
CA LEU A 281 -0.94 -15.35 -13.52
C LEU A 281 0.21 -15.58 -14.52
N VAL A 282 1.18 -16.44 -14.20
CA VAL A 282 2.23 -16.87 -15.17
C VAL A 282 1.65 -17.92 -16.10
N THR A 283 0.73 -17.50 -16.98
CA THR A 283 0.07 -18.35 -17.98
C THR A 283 0.10 -17.67 -19.35
N ASP A 284 0.13 -18.45 -20.43
CA ASP A 284 0.19 -17.88 -21.78
C ASP A 284 -1.03 -16.99 -22.11
N GLU A 285 -2.20 -17.28 -21.55
CA GLU A 285 -3.41 -16.44 -21.69
C GLU A 285 -3.21 -15.01 -21.17
N ILE A 286 -2.37 -14.84 -20.15
CA ILE A 286 -1.99 -13.53 -19.61
C ILE A 286 -0.71 -13.01 -20.26
N THR A 287 0.35 -13.80 -20.28
CA THR A 287 1.69 -13.32 -20.63
C THR A 287 1.85 -13.09 -22.13
N GLU A 288 1.10 -13.79 -22.97
CA GLU A 288 1.10 -13.58 -24.43
C GLU A 288 0.00 -12.63 -24.91
N ASN A 289 -0.84 -12.12 -24.00
CA ASN A 289 -1.87 -11.15 -24.34
C ASN A 289 -1.23 -9.80 -24.73
N PRO A 290 -1.47 -9.28 -25.96
CA PRO A 290 -0.89 -8.02 -26.42
C PRO A 290 -1.19 -6.83 -25.50
N TYR A 291 -2.38 -6.81 -24.89
CA TYR A 291 -2.80 -5.75 -23.98
C TYR A 291 -1.88 -5.62 -22.76
N TYR A 292 -1.41 -6.75 -22.22
CA TYR A 292 -0.59 -6.76 -21.00
C TYR A 292 0.89 -6.48 -21.26
N ARG A 293 1.34 -6.44 -22.52
CA ARG A 293 2.70 -6.00 -22.88
C ARG A 293 3.03 -4.63 -22.31
N GLN A 294 2.04 -3.74 -22.21
CA GLN A 294 2.25 -2.41 -21.62
C GLN A 294 2.69 -2.46 -20.15
N LEU A 295 2.36 -3.52 -19.40
CA LEU A 295 2.77 -3.68 -18.00
C LEU A 295 4.26 -3.93 -17.90
N LEU A 296 4.83 -4.68 -18.85
CA LEU A 296 6.27 -4.85 -19.00
C LEU A 296 6.94 -3.53 -19.34
N VAL A 297 6.46 -2.80 -20.35
CA VAL A 297 7.09 -1.54 -20.75
C VAL A 297 7.05 -0.53 -19.60
N LYS A 298 5.89 -0.40 -18.94
CA LYS A 298 5.68 0.53 -17.83
C LYS A 298 6.43 0.13 -16.54
N SER A 299 7.00 -1.08 -16.45
CA SER A 299 7.83 -1.47 -15.30
C SER A 299 9.25 -0.91 -15.35
N PHE A 300 9.75 -0.54 -16.53
CA PHE A 300 11.09 0.03 -16.70
C PHE A 300 11.07 1.56 -16.69
N PRO A 301 12.18 2.25 -16.37
CA PRO A 301 12.29 3.70 -16.52
C PRO A 301 12.13 4.19 -17.97
N LEU A 302 11.68 5.43 -18.16
CA LEU A 302 11.39 6.08 -19.44
C LEU A 302 12.58 6.01 -20.43
N PRO A 303 13.84 6.26 -20.03
CA PRO A 303 14.97 6.14 -20.95
C PRO A 303 15.09 4.76 -21.60
N LEU A 304 14.72 3.68 -20.90
CA LEU A 304 14.72 2.32 -21.45
C LEU A 304 13.51 2.07 -22.33
N ARG A 305 12.35 2.62 -21.96
CA ARG A 305 11.11 2.50 -22.75
C ARG A 305 11.26 3.10 -24.13
N GLU A 306 11.96 4.22 -24.24
CA GLU A 306 12.16 4.94 -25.50
C GLU A 306 13.24 4.28 -26.36
N LYS A 307 14.37 3.90 -25.77
CA LYS A 307 15.54 3.40 -26.52
C LYS A 307 15.51 1.91 -26.80
N PHE A 308 14.93 1.11 -25.88
CA PHE A 308 15.07 -0.34 -25.87
C PHE A 308 13.72 -1.06 -25.79
N ASN A 309 12.64 -0.43 -26.25
CA ASN A 309 11.29 -0.99 -26.20
C ASN A 309 11.20 -2.40 -26.81
N ALA A 310 11.81 -2.59 -27.99
CA ALA A 310 11.79 -3.86 -28.71
C ALA A 310 12.61 -4.95 -27.99
N ALA A 311 13.69 -4.58 -27.30
CA ALA A 311 14.51 -5.52 -26.56
C ALA A 311 13.78 -6.10 -25.34
N MET A 312 12.81 -5.37 -24.78
CA MET A 312 12.00 -5.85 -23.65
C MET A 312 11.19 -7.11 -24.00
N ASP A 313 10.81 -7.31 -25.26
CA ASP A 313 10.06 -8.51 -25.68
C ASP A 313 10.88 -9.80 -25.50
N ASN A 314 12.21 -9.69 -25.56
CA ASN A 314 13.14 -10.79 -25.34
C ASN A 314 13.66 -10.86 -23.89
N HIS A 315 13.06 -10.09 -22.97
CA HIS A 315 13.48 -10.11 -21.57
C HIS A 315 13.23 -11.51 -20.96
N PRO A 316 14.25 -12.16 -20.36
CA PRO A 316 14.10 -13.52 -19.83
C PRO A 316 12.97 -13.69 -18.80
N LEU A 317 12.70 -12.63 -18.02
CA LEU A 317 11.63 -12.59 -17.01
C LEU A 317 10.36 -11.86 -17.48
N ARG A 318 10.14 -11.76 -18.80
CA ARG A 318 9.00 -11.03 -19.37
C ARG A 318 7.67 -11.50 -18.77
N LYS A 319 7.48 -12.82 -18.68
CA LYS A 319 6.24 -13.44 -18.19
C LYS A 319 6.00 -13.09 -16.72
N GLU A 320 7.03 -13.23 -15.90
CA GLU A 320 7.01 -12.97 -14.46
C GLU A 320 6.78 -11.50 -14.13
N ILE A 321 7.40 -10.57 -14.89
CA ILE A 321 7.20 -9.13 -14.71
C ILE A 321 5.75 -8.74 -15.03
N ILE A 322 5.20 -9.23 -16.15
CA ILE A 322 3.80 -8.97 -16.53
C ILE A 322 2.85 -9.48 -15.44
N ALA A 323 3.00 -10.74 -15.04
CA ALA A 323 2.17 -11.35 -14.01
C ALA A 323 2.27 -10.61 -12.67
N THR A 324 3.48 -10.23 -12.25
CA THR A 324 3.71 -9.50 -11.00
C THR A 324 3.07 -8.12 -11.03
N LYS A 325 3.21 -7.37 -12.13
CA LYS A 325 2.61 -6.03 -12.25
C LYS A 325 1.08 -6.10 -12.32
N LEU A 326 0.52 -7.11 -13.00
CA LEU A 326 -0.92 -7.33 -13.05
C LEU A 326 -1.48 -7.70 -11.67
N ALA A 327 -0.85 -8.66 -10.97
CA ALA A 327 -1.23 -9.05 -9.61
C ALA A 327 -1.18 -7.86 -8.65
N ASN A 328 -0.10 -7.07 -8.70
CA ASN A 328 0.04 -5.87 -7.88
C ASN A 328 -1.06 -4.85 -8.17
N ASN A 329 -1.40 -4.59 -9.44
CA ASN A 329 -2.50 -3.70 -9.79
C ASN A 329 -3.81 -4.23 -9.21
N ILE A 330 -4.18 -5.48 -9.50
CA ILE A 330 -5.43 -6.09 -9.02
C ILE A 330 -5.56 -5.99 -7.50
N VAL A 331 -4.54 -6.40 -6.73
CA VAL A 331 -4.62 -6.42 -5.27
C VAL A 331 -4.60 -5.01 -4.67
N ASN A 332 -3.82 -4.09 -5.25
CA ASN A 332 -3.78 -2.69 -4.79
C ASN A 332 -5.13 -2.01 -5.05
N ASP A 333 -5.72 -2.25 -6.22
CA ASP A 333 -6.95 -1.62 -6.66
C ASP A 333 -8.18 -2.22 -5.98
N MET A 334 -8.22 -3.55 -5.86
CA MET A 334 -9.44 -4.31 -5.50
C MET A 334 -9.42 -4.93 -4.11
N GLY A 335 -8.25 -5.06 -3.48
CA GLY A 335 -8.08 -5.68 -2.17
C GLY A 335 -7.81 -7.18 -2.22
N LEU A 336 -7.49 -7.75 -1.05
CA LEU A 336 -6.93 -9.11 -0.89
C LEU A 336 -7.84 -10.25 -1.40
N ASN A 337 -9.16 -10.13 -1.25
CA ASN A 337 -10.10 -11.21 -1.50
C ASN A 337 -10.83 -11.10 -2.85
N PHE A 338 -10.45 -10.15 -3.71
CA PHE A 338 -11.17 -9.87 -4.96
C PHE A 338 -11.24 -11.08 -5.89
N MET A 339 -10.11 -11.76 -6.11
CA MET A 339 -10.02 -12.90 -7.03
C MET A 339 -10.89 -14.07 -6.55
N VAL A 340 -10.74 -14.49 -5.29
CA VAL A 340 -11.55 -15.55 -4.67
C VAL A 340 -13.03 -15.22 -4.74
N ARG A 341 -13.40 -13.96 -4.49
CA ARG A 341 -14.80 -13.54 -4.58
C ARG A 341 -15.35 -13.65 -6.00
N MET A 342 -14.62 -13.20 -7.01
CA MET A 342 -15.08 -13.32 -8.40
C MET A 342 -15.19 -14.79 -8.81
N HIS A 343 -14.23 -15.62 -8.42
CA HIS A 343 -14.29 -17.07 -8.65
C HIS A 343 -15.52 -17.70 -8.00
N GLU A 344 -15.80 -17.45 -6.72
CA GLU A 344 -16.98 -17.99 -6.03
C GLU A 344 -18.31 -17.51 -6.64
N GLU A 345 -18.38 -16.26 -7.10
CA GLU A 345 -19.62 -15.64 -7.61
C GLU A 345 -19.92 -15.96 -9.09
N THR A 346 -18.92 -16.40 -9.87
CA THR A 346 -19.06 -16.61 -11.33
C THR A 346 -18.46 -17.91 -11.85
N GLY A 347 -17.65 -18.62 -11.07
CA GLY A 347 -16.91 -19.82 -11.50
C GLY A 347 -15.75 -19.55 -12.48
N ALA A 348 -15.39 -18.28 -12.68
CA ALA A 348 -14.34 -17.89 -13.63
C ALA A 348 -12.93 -18.18 -13.08
N ASN A 349 -11.99 -18.50 -13.95
CA ASN A 349 -10.59 -18.68 -13.57
C ASN A 349 -9.87 -17.32 -13.40
N GLU A 350 -8.64 -17.33 -12.88
CA GLU A 350 -7.86 -16.13 -12.59
C GLU A 350 -7.60 -15.27 -13.83
N ALA A 351 -7.36 -15.90 -14.98
CA ALA A 351 -7.06 -15.19 -16.22
C ALA A 351 -8.29 -14.45 -16.76
N GLU A 352 -9.47 -15.08 -16.74
CA GLU A 352 -10.75 -14.49 -17.12
C GLU A 352 -11.10 -13.32 -16.19
N VAL A 353 -10.88 -13.47 -14.87
CA VAL A 353 -11.12 -12.40 -13.89
C VAL A 353 -10.17 -11.23 -14.13
N ALA A 354 -8.88 -11.48 -14.34
CA ALA A 354 -7.90 -10.45 -14.63
C ALA A 354 -8.23 -9.67 -15.91
N LEU A 355 -8.63 -10.36 -16.97
CA LEU A 355 -9.10 -9.77 -18.23
C LEU A 355 -10.30 -8.84 -18.00
N CYS A 356 -11.36 -9.35 -17.36
CA CYS A 356 -12.57 -8.57 -17.11
C CYS A 356 -12.31 -7.40 -16.14
N TYR A 357 -11.37 -7.57 -15.21
CA TYR A 357 -10.88 -6.50 -14.37
C TYR A 357 -10.21 -5.39 -15.19
N SER A 358 -9.31 -5.74 -16.12
CA SER A 358 -8.63 -4.74 -16.95
C SER A 358 -9.60 -3.97 -17.85
N VAL A 359 -10.57 -4.65 -18.45
CA VAL A 359 -11.64 -3.96 -19.20
C VAL A 359 -12.40 -2.99 -18.29
N ALA A 360 -12.88 -3.45 -17.12
CA ALA A 360 -13.63 -2.63 -16.18
C ALA A 360 -12.82 -1.42 -15.67
N SER A 361 -11.55 -1.64 -15.33
CA SER A 361 -10.65 -0.60 -14.84
C SER A 361 -10.43 0.49 -15.89
N GLU A 362 -10.25 0.13 -17.17
CA GLU A 362 -10.07 1.11 -18.24
C GLU A 362 -11.36 1.83 -18.61
N VAL A 363 -12.48 1.10 -18.79
CA VAL A 363 -13.77 1.71 -19.14
C VAL A 363 -14.19 2.74 -18.08
N PHE A 364 -14.01 2.43 -16.80
CA PHE A 364 -14.33 3.35 -15.71
C PHE A 364 -13.19 4.34 -15.36
N GLN A 365 -12.12 4.36 -16.16
CA GLN A 365 -10.98 5.26 -16.01
C GLN A 365 -10.43 5.26 -14.56
N MET A 366 -10.27 4.06 -14.01
CA MET A 366 -9.92 3.87 -12.59
C MET A 366 -8.60 4.53 -12.24
N ARG A 367 -7.59 4.41 -13.10
CA ARG A 367 -6.25 4.96 -12.87
C ARG A 367 -6.25 6.48 -12.73
N ASP A 368 -6.96 7.17 -13.61
CA ASP A 368 -6.98 8.64 -13.63
C ASP A 368 -7.80 9.18 -12.46
N THR A 369 -8.96 8.57 -12.19
CA THR A 369 -9.80 8.90 -11.04
C THR A 369 -9.05 8.66 -9.73
N TRP A 370 -8.34 7.53 -9.60
CA TRP A 370 -7.50 7.23 -8.43
C TRP A 370 -6.40 8.28 -8.24
N SER A 371 -5.70 8.64 -9.32
CA SER A 371 -4.62 9.63 -9.28
C SER A 371 -5.14 11.02 -8.87
N ALA A 372 -6.32 11.42 -9.35
CA ALA A 372 -6.98 12.66 -8.95
C ALA A 372 -7.36 12.67 -7.46
N ILE A 373 -7.83 11.55 -6.92
CA ILE A 373 -8.11 11.41 -5.49
C ILE A 373 -6.83 11.50 -4.66
N VAL A 374 -5.76 10.82 -5.08
CA VAL A 374 -4.45 10.83 -4.39
C VAL A 374 -3.83 12.23 -4.38
N ALA A 375 -4.02 13.03 -5.43
CA ALA A 375 -3.54 14.41 -5.46
C ALA A 375 -4.14 15.33 -4.37
N LEU A 376 -5.16 14.85 -3.64
CA LEU A 376 -5.78 15.51 -2.49
C LEU A 376 -5.19 15.09 -1.13
N ASP A 377 -4.11 14.30 -1.12
CA ASP A 377 -3.39 13.95 0.11
C ASP A 377 -3.02 15.21 0.92
N ASN A 378 -3.28 15.16 2.23
CA ASN A 378 -3.09 16.28 3.16
C ASN A 378 -3.90 17.55 2.84
N LYS A 379 -4.82 17.51 1.86
CA LYS A 379 -5.71 18.63 1.51
C LYS A 379 -7.16 18.38 1.95
N ILE A 380 -7.57 17.12 2.08
CA ILE A 380 -8.90 16.72 2.55
C ILE A 380 -8.79 15.71 3.71
N PRO A 381 -9.87 15.49 4.49
CA PRO A 381 -9.87 14.46 5.52
C PRO A 381 -9.63 13.06 4.92
N ALA A 382 -8.71 12.29 5.51
CA ALA A 382 -8.35 10.95 5.04
C ALA A 382 -9.55 9.98 4.93
N ALA A 383 -10.55 10.14 5.79
CA ALA A 383 -11.78 9.35 5.75
C ALA A 383 -12.60 9.61 4.47
N VAL A 384 -12.69 10.87 4.03
CA VAL A 384 -13.38 11.25 2.77
C VAL A 384 -12.64 10.67 1.58
N GLN A 385 -11.31 10.81 1.56
CA GLN A 385 -10.47 10.24 0.52
C GLN A 385 -10.61 8.72 0.41
N THR A 386 -10.56 8.02 1.55
CA THR A 386 -10.71 6.56 1.62
C THR A 386 -12.09 6.11 1.14
N GLU A 387 -13.15 6.87 1.44
CA GLU A 387 -14.50 6.58 0.96
C GLU A 387 -14.61 6.71 -0.57
N MET A 388 -14.02 7.77 -1.16
CA MET A 388 -14.01 7.94 -2.62
C MET A 388 -13.29 6.77 -3.32
N LEU A 389 -12.13 6.35 -2.80
CA LEU A 389 -11.40 5.19 -3.30
C LEU A 389 -12.21 3.89 -3.15
N TYR A 390 -12.94 3.74 -2.05
CA TYR A 390 -13.85 2.60 -1.87
C TYR A 390 -15.00 2.58 -2.90
N GLN A 391 -15.63 3.72 -3.20
CA GLN A 391 -16.71 3.79 -4.19
C GLN A 391 -16.19 3.44 -5.60
N LEU A 392 -14.98 3.89 -5.95
CA LEU A 392 -14.31 3.51 -7.18
C LEU A 392 -14.08 1.99 -7.25
N ARG A 393 -13.46 1.41 -6.21
CA ARG A 393 -13.27 -0.05 -6.08
C ARG A 393 -14.59 -0.83 -6.19
N ARG A 394 -15.65 -0.35 -5.55
CA ARG A 394 -16.98 -0.98 -5.59
C ARG A 394 -17.55 -1.00 -7.00
N THR A 395 -17.41 0.10 -7.74
CA THR A 395 -17.93 0.25 -9.10
C THR A 395 -17.19 -0.68 -10.06
N VAL A 396 -15.86 -0.65 -10.03
CA VAL A 396 -15.04 -1.54 -10.87
C VAL A 396 -15.32 -3.01 -10.55
N ARG A 397 -15.48 -3.38 -9.28
CA ARG A 397 -15.86 -4.75 -8.88
C ARG A 397 -17.19 -5.19 -9.49
N ARG A 398 -18.19 -4.30 -9.47
CA ARG A 398 -19.50 -4.57 -10.06
C ARG A 398 -19.40 -4.73 -11.58
N ALA A 399 -18.61 -3.88 -12.23
CA ALA A 399 -18.36 -3.94 -13.68
C ALA A 399 -17.61 -5.21 -14.08
N THR A 400 -16.55 -5.59 -13.35
CA THR A 400 -15.84 -6.86 -13.61
C THR A 400 -16.78 -8.05 -13.55
N ARG A 401 -17.65 -8.12 -12.53
CA ARG A 401 -18.65 -9.20 -12.44
C ARG A 401 -19.64 -9.19 -13.61
N TRP A 402 -20.06 -8.01 -14.07
CA TRP A 402 -20.94 -7.89 -15.23
C TRP A 402 -20.24 -8.43 -16.49
N PHE A 403 -18.98 -8.05 -16.73
CA PHE A 403 -18.20 -8.53 -17.87
C PHE A 403 -17.98 -10.05 -17.83
N LEU A 404 -17.74 -10.61 -16.64
CA LEU A 404 -17.60 -12.07 -16.47
C LEU A 404 -18.86 -12.84 -16.90
N ARG A 405 -20.04 -12.22 -16.83
CA ARG A 405 -21.32 -12.86 -17.15
C ARG A 405 -21.82 -12.58 -18.56
N HIS A 406 -21.53 -11.39 -19.11
CA HIS A 406 -22.19 -10.90 -20.32
C HIS A 406 -21.25 -10.59 -21.47
N ARG A 407 -19.92 -10.50 -21.25
CA ARG A 407 -19.01 -10.08 -22.32
C ARG A 407 -19.08 -11.02 -23.53
N ASN A 408 -18.90 -10.44 -24.71
CA ASN A 408 -18.60 -11.22 -25.90
C ASN A 408 -17.18 -11.81 -25.78
N LYS A 409 -17.07 -13.11 -25.50
CA LYS A 409 -15.78 -13.80 -25.35
C LYS A 409 -14.94 -13.82 -26.63
N ALA A 410 -15.52 -13.52 -27.79
CA ALA A 410 -14.77 -13.39 -29.05
C ALA A 410 -13.98 -12.08 -29.17
N GLN A 411 -14.32 -11.06 -28.37
CA GLN A 411 -13.60 -9.79 -28.36
C GLN A 411 -12.42 -9.83 -27.39
N ASN A 412 -11.30 -9.22 -27.80
CA ASN A 412 -10.15 -8.97 -26.92
C ASN A 412 -10.40 -7.76 -26.00
N ILE A 413 -9.43 -7.48 -25.12
CA ILE A 413 -9.55 -6.39 -24.13
C ILE A 413 -9.75 -5.05 -24.82
N GLU A 414 -8.91 -4.74 -25.83
CA GLU A 414 -8.92 -3.48 -26.56
C GLU A 414 -10.23 -3.26 -27.32
N GLN A 415 -10.73 -4.29 -27.99
CA GLN A 415 -12.01 -4.25 -28.71
C GLN A 415 -13.18 -4.03 -27.75
N THR A 416 -13.15 -4.70 -26.59
CA THR A 416 -14.19 -4.52 -25.57
C THR A 416 -14.14 -3.08 -25.02
N ILE A 417 -12.96 -2.56 -24.68
CA ILE A 417 -12.81 -1.18 -24.23
C ILE A 417 -13.31 -0.20 -25.30
N ALA A 418 -12.92 -0.38 -26.56
CA ALA A 418 -13.32 0.48 -27.67
C ALA A 418 -14.84 0.49 -27.90
N PHE A 419 -15.53 -0.62 -27.57
CA PHE A 419 -16.98 -0.72 -27.65
C PHE A 419 -17.69 0.09 -26.54
N PHE A 420 -17.25 -0.03 -25.28
CA PHE A 420 -17.94 0.61 -24.15
C PHE A 420 -17.48 2.05 -23.86
N ALA A 421 -16.24 2.42 -24.20
CA ALA A 421 -15.66 3.72 -23.86
C ALA A 421 -16.42 4.93 -24.43
N PRO A 422 -16.94 4.92 -25.69
CA PRO A 422 -17.71 6.04 -26.21
C PRO A 422 -19.00 6.29 -25.42
N THR A 423 -19.76 5.24 -25.11
CA THR A 423 -20.97 5.34 -24.28
C THR A 423 -20.65 5.82 -22.88
N PHE A 424 -19.53 5.37 -22.32
CA PHE A 424 -19.07 5.86 -21.02
C PHE A 424 -18.76 7.35 -21.03
N ALA A 425 -18.07 7.84 -22.06
CA ALA A 425 -17.68 9.24 -22.19
C ALA A 425 -18.91 10.14 -22.33
N ASP A 426 -19.86 9.77 -23.19
CA ASP A 426 -21.11 10.50 -23.37
C ASP A 426 -21.95 10.53 -22.09
N LEU A 427 -22.20 9.37 -21.48
CA LEU A 427 -22.98 9.31 -20.26
C LEU A 427 -22.29 10.08 -19.13
N SER A 428 -20.96 10.04 -19.03
CA SER A 428 -20.22 10.82 -18.02
C SER A 428 -20.39 12.32 -18.20
N ALA A 429 -20.51 12.81 -19.43
CA ALA A 429 -20.71 14.22 -19.73
C ALA A 429 -22.17 14.67 -19.55
N ASN A 430 -23.12 13.78 -19.86
CA ASN A 430 -24.54 14.11 -19.99
C ASN A 430 -25.44 13.44 -18.93
N LEU A 431 -24.89 12.78 -17.91
CA LEU A 431 -25.67 11.95 -16.97
C LEU A 431 -26.88 12.68 -16.38
N THR A 432 -26.70 13.92 -15.92
CA THR A 432 -27.76 14.68 -15.25
C THR A 432 -28.88 15.09 -16.20
N SER A 433 -28.61 15.26 -17.50
CA SER A 433 -29.65 15.57 -18.50
C SER A 433 -30.48 14.34 -18.90
N TYR A 434 -29.92 13.14 -18.79
CA TYR A 434 -30.64 11.88 -19.08
C TYR A 434 -31.44 11.36 -17.88
N MET A 435 -31.11 11.80 -16.67
CA MET A 435 -31.78 11.36 -15.45
C MET A 435 -33.03 12.18 -15.15
N VAL A 436 -33.98 11.56 -14.45
CA VAL A 436 -35.13 12.27 -13.91
C VAL A 436 -34.66 13.28 -12.87
N GLU A 437 -35.23 14.48 -12.86
CA GLU A 437 -34.84 15.63 -12.04
C GLU A 437 -34.56 15.26 -10.57
N LYS A 438 -35.45 14.50 -9.93
CA LYS A 438 -35.28 14.05 -8.53
C LYS A 438 -34.00 13.23 -8.28
N GLU A 439 -33.57 12.41 -9.24
CA GLU A 439 -32.33 11.65 -9.09
C GLU A 439 -31.09 12.51 -9.42
N SER A 440 -31.22 13.46 -10.35
CA SER A 440 -30.17 14.47 -10.58
C SER A 440 -29.94 15.30 -9.31
N GLU A 441 -31.00 15.83 -8.70
CA GLU A 441 -30.92 16.59 -7.45
C GLU A 441 -30.24 15.80 -6.33
N ARG A 442 -30.44 14.49 -6.26
CA ARG A 442 -29.76 13.63 -5.27
C ARG A 442 -28.26 13.55 -5.51
N LEU A 443 -27.83 13.45 -6.77
CA LEU A 443 -26.41 13.44 -7.12
C LEU A 443 -25.78 14.80 -6.82
N ASP A 444 -26.47 15.90 -7.15
CA ASP A 444 -26.01 17.26 -6.87
C ASP A 444 -25.83 17.47 -5.36
N ASN A 445 -26.84 17.11 -4.55
CA ASN A 445 -26.76 17.17 -3.09
C ASN A 445 -25.63 16.29 -2.51
N ALA A 446 -25.30 15.16 -3.16
CA ALA A 446 -24.20 14.31 -2.73
C ALA A 446 -22.84 14.91 -3.11
N ALA A 447 -22.74 15.50 -4.30
CA ALA A 447 -21.54 16.20 -4.76
C ALA A 447 -21.24 17.42 -3.88
N GLU A 448 -22.26 18.21 -3.52
CA GLU A 448 -22.14 19.36 -2.61
C GLU A 448 -21.53 18.98 -1.25
N LYS A 449 -21.86 17.81 -0.71
CA LYS A 449 -21.25 17.32 0.55
C LYS A 449 -19.76 17.03 0.41
N LEU A 450 -19.33 16.49 -0.73
CA LEU A 450 -17.90 16.27 -1.02
C LEU A 450 -17.19 17.60 -1.26
N ILE A 451 -17.82 18.53 -1.97
CA ILE A 451 -17.29 19.89 -2.21
C ILE A 451 -17.12 20.64 -0.88
N ALA A 452 -18.09 20.53 0.04
CA ALA A 452 -17.99 21.08 1.39
C ALA A 452 -16.81 20.47 2.19
N SER A 453 -16.32 19.30 1.78
CA SER A 453 -15.11 18.64 2.32
C SER A 453 -13.83 18.97 1.53
N ALA A 454 -13.86 20.05 0.73
CA ALA A 454 -12.79 20.54 -0.13
C ALA A 454 -12.38 19.61 -1.31
N VAL A 455 -13.27 18.71 -1.73
CA VAL A 455 -13.09 17.94 -2.97
C VAL A 455 -13.43 18.84 -4.18
N PRO A 456 -12.59 18.87 -5.24
CA PRO A 456 -12.91 19.61 -6.46
C PRO A 456 -14.25 19.16 -7.07
N ALA A 457 -15.05 20.11 -7.56
CA ALA A 457 -16.43 19.85 -8.02
C ALA A 457 -16.51 18.75 -9.10
N GLU A 458 -15.61 18.79 -10.10
CA GLU A 458 -15.55 17.77 -11.15
C GLU A 458 -15.33 16.36 -10.58
N LEU A 459 -14.40 16.21 -9.63
CA LEU A 459 -14.13 14.94 -8.99
C LEU A 459 -15.28 14.51 -8.07
N ALA A 460 -15.90 15.43 -7.34
CA ALA A 460 -17.06 15.15 -6.51
C ALA A 460 -18.22 14.58 -7.35
N THR A 461 -18.60 15.28 -8.43
CA THR A 461 -19.64 14.85 -9.37
C THR A 461 -19.30 13.51 -9.99
N ARG A 462 -18.04 13.31 -10.38
CA ARG A 462 -17.56 12.03 -10.91
C ARG A 462 -17.79 10.87 -9.94
N ILE A 463 -17.39 11.02 -8.67
CA ILE A 463 -17.47 9.95 -7.67
C ILE A 463 -18.92 9.60 -7.34
N VAL A 464 -19.79 10.58 -7.15
CA VAL A 464 -21.20 10.30 -6.83
C VAL A 464 -21.95 9.68 -8.02
N SER A 465 -21.52 10.02 -9.24
CA SER A 465 -22.10 9.49 -10.49
C SER A 465 -21.72 8.04 -10.79
N LEU A 466 -20.63 7.50 -10.20
CA LEU A 466 -20.12 6.15 -10.54
C LEU A 466 -21.17 5.04 -10.46
N SER A 467 -22.08 5.10 -9.47
CA SER A 467 -23.13 4.10 -9.33
C SER A 467 -24.16 4.15 -10.46
N SER A 468 -24.46 5.35 -10.96
CA SER A 468 -25.36 5.58 -12.10
C SER A 468 -24.66 5.25 -13.42
N LEU A 469 -23.38 5.63 -13.56
CA LEU A 469 -22.55 5.30 -14.73
C LEU A 469 -22.36 3.81 -14.95
N PHE A 470 -22.67 2.97 -13.97
CA PHE A 470 -22.74 1.53 -14.17
C PHE A 470 -23.70 1.12 -15.30
N SER A 471 -24.75 1.91 -15.59
CA SER A 471 -25.71 1.62 -16.67
C SER A 471 -25.09 1.65 -18.07
N VAL A 472 -23.88 2.22 -18.25
CA VAL A 472 -23.12 2.16 -19.51
C VAL A 472 -23.03 0.74 -20.05
N MET A 473 -22.91 -0.24 -19.16
CA MET A 473 -22.79 -1.64 -19.53
C MET A 473 -24.01 -2.13 -20.33
N ASP A 474 -25.22 -1.81 -19.87
CA ASP A 474 -26.44 -2.25 -20.53
C ASP A 474 -26.79 -1.31 -21.71
N LEU A 475 -26.55 -0.01 -21.56
CA LEU A 475 -26.88 1.00 -22.58
C LEU A 475 -26.06 0.83 -23.86
N ALA A 476 -24.76 0.51 -23.75
CA ALA A 476 -23.92 0.31 -24.93
C ALA A 476 -24.41 -0.88 -25.78
N GLU A 477 -24.80 -1.98 -25.14
CA GLU A 477 -25.35 -3.15 -25.84
C GLU A 477 -26.72 -2.85 -26.47
N VAL A 478 -27.61 -2.16 -25.74
CA VAL A 478 -28.93 -1.78 -26.26
C VAL A 478 -28.80 -0.81 -27.44
N ALA A 479 -27.92 0.18 -27.37
CA ALA A 479 -27.67 1.12 -28.46
C ALA A 479 -27.16 0.39 -29.71
N ALA A 480 -26.17 -0.49 -29.56
CA ALA A 480 -25.64 -1.28 -30.65
C ALA A 480 -26.68 -2.21 -31.29
N ASN A 481 -27.50 -2.90 -30.47
CA ASN A 481 -28.51 -3.82 -30.96
C ASN A 481 -29.72 -3.12 -31.60
N SER A 482 -30.08 -1.92 -31.12
CA SER A 482 -31.20 -1.15 -31.66
C SER A 482 -30.82 -0.24 -32.83
N GLY A 483 -29.53 0.01 -33.05
CA GLY A 483 -29.03 0.98 -34.01
C GLY A 483 -29.38 2.43 -33.64
N ARG A 484 -29.74 2.70 -32.39
CA ARG A 484 -30.09 4.03 -31.88
C ARG A 484 -28.93 4.61 -31.09
N SER A 485 -28.82 5.93 -31.14
CA SER A 485 -27.91 6.66 -30.27
C SER A 485 -28.42 6.69 -28.83
N ILE A 486 -27.51 7.00 -27.91
CA ILE A 486 -27.76 7.08 -26.46
C ILE A 486 -28.35 8.42 -26.03
N ASP A 487 -28.13 9.49 -26.81
CA ASP A 487 -28.84 10.76 -26.72
C ASP A 487 -30.23 10.59 -27.38
N MET A 488 -31.21 10.16 -26.60
CA MET A 488 -32.61 10.16 -27.08
C MET A 488 -33.19 11.57 -27.09
#